data_AF-A0A259L0L2-F1
#
_entry.id   AF-A0A259L0L2-F1
#
_cell.length_a   1.000
_cell.length_b   1.000
_cell.length_c   1.000
_cell.angle_alpha   90.00
_cell.angle_beta   90.00
_cell.angle_gamma   90.00
#
_symmetry.space_group_name_H-M   'P 1'
#
loop_
_entity.id
_entity.type
_entity.pdbx_description
1 polymer ?
#
loop_
_entity_poly.entity_id
_entity_poly.type
_entity_poly.pdbx_seq_one_letter_code
_entity_poly.pdbx_strand_id
1 'polypeptide(L)'
;MPNQPEERLDRRDFMIVSLATLGATAALAANTGAAHAEGPAPSTAGAVPGASSGTVYTGDTIQGKKVVSTLDVADLEPGRTHFLYFQGVQMPTGQYWYVSVTVAKGAKPGKRVVLVSGVHGDEMSSVHTVQSVMNQLDPGEMSGTVMAVTDVSRPAL
;
A
#
# COMPACT_ATOMS: atom_id res chain seq x y z
N MET A 1 -29.92 -42.18 32.87
CA MET A 1 -28.59 -41.74 32.42
C MET A 1 -28.80 -40.74 31.29
N PRO A 2 -28.83 -39.42 31.51
CA PRO A 2 -28.85 -38.48 30.39
C PRO A 2 -27.41 -38.18 29.94
N ASN A 3 -27.18 -38.35 28.64
CA ASN A 3 -25.93 -38.04 27.94
C ASN A 3 -25.62 -36.54 28.05
N GLN A 4 -24.39 -36.19 28.43
CA GLN A 4 -23.88 -34.83 28.25
C GLN A 4 -23.43 -34.64 26.80
N PRO A 5 -23.73 -33.49 26.17
CA PRO A 5 -23.15 -33.14 24.88
C PRO A 5 -21.70 -32.68 25.09
N GLU A 6 -20.76 -33.36 24.43
CA GLU A 6 -19.36 -32.95 24.32
C GLU A 6 -19.28 -31.55 23.67
N GLU A 7 -18.76 -30.59 24.41
CA GLU A 7 -18.52 -29.22 23.93
C GLU A 7 -17.34 -29.20 22.96
N ARG A 8 -17.63 -29.43 21.68
CA ARG A 8 -16.63 -29.39 20.62
C ARG A 8 -16.62 -28.00 20.00
N LEU A 9 -15.64 -27.19 20.37
CA LEU A 9 -15.41 -25.84 19.82
C LEU A 9 -15.28 -25.91 18.29
N ASP A 10 -16.17 -25.21 17.59
CA ASP A 10 -16.18 -25.13 16.12
C ASP A 10 -15.06 -24.17 15.64
N ARG A 11 -14.49 -24.43 14.46
CA ARG A 11 -13.40 -23.60 13.88
C ARG A 11 -13.82 -22.14 13.69
N ARG A 12 -15.13 -21.88 13.59
CA ARG A 12 -15.70 -20.54 13.49
C ARG A 12 -15.66 -19.81 14.83
N ASP A 13 -15.89 -20.50 15.94
CA ASP A 13 -15.73 -19.91 17.28
C ASP A 13 -14.27 -19.55 17.53
N PHE A 14 -13.32 -20.32 17.01
CA PHE A 14 -11.90 -19.99 17.09
C PHE A 14 -11.53 -18.67 16.36
N MET A 15 -12.14 -18.41 15.19
CA MET A 15 -11.94 -17.14 14.46
C MET A 15 -12.73 -15.97 15.06
N ILE A 16 -13.86 -16.21 15.73
CA ILE A 16 -14.65 -15.15 16.38
C ILE A 16 -14.05 -14.77 17.74
N VAL A 17 -13.58 -15.74 18.54
CA VAL A 17 -12.94 -15.48 19.84
C VAL A 17 -11.61 -14.74 19.68
N SER A 18 -10.93 -14.90 18.54
CA SER A 18 -9.69 -14.14 18.24
C SER A 18 -9.88 -12.63 18.12
N LEU A 19 -11.12 -12.14 17.92
CA LEU A 19 -11.45 -10.71 17.93
C LEU A 19 -11.84 -10.19 19.32
N ALA A 20 -12.25 -11.08 20.24
CA ALA A 20 -12.70 -10.72 21.58
C ALA A 20 -11.57 -10.62 22.62
N THR A 21 -10.36 -11.09 22.32
CA THR A 21 -9.17 -10.92 23.17
C THR A 21 -8.40 -9.60 22.93
N LEU A 22 -8.99 -8.65 22.19
CA LEU A 22 -8.48 -7.28 22.03
C LEU A 22 -8.66 -6.41 23.30
N GLY A 23 -8.48 -7.01 24.48
CA GLY A 23 -8.49 -6.35 25.78
C GLY A 23 -7.10 -6.14 26.39
N ALA A 24 -6.01 -6.49 25.68
CA ALA A 24 -4.66 -6.48 26.25
C ALA A 24 -3.56 -5.93 25.31
N THR A 25 -3.86 -4.96 24.44
CA THR A 25 -2.83 -4.23 23.67
C THR A 25 -2.68 -2.76 24.07
N ALA A 26 -3.25 -2.34 25.20
CA ALA A 26 -2.93 -1.04 25.80
C ALA A 26 -1.48 -0.96 26.34
N ALA A 27 -0.77 -2.09 26.43
CA ALA A 27 0.56 -2.14 27.04
C ALA A 27 1.74 -2.02 26.05
N LEU A 28 1.52 -2.00 24.73
CA LEU A 28 2.62 -1.78 23.76
C LEU A 28 2.81 -0.31 23.37
N ALA A 29 1.82 0.55 23.64
CA ALA A 29 1.93 2.00 23.40
C ALA A 29 2.76 2.73 24.48
N ALA A 30 2.99 2.12 25.64
CA ALA A 30 3.68 2.76 26.76
C ALA A 30 5.21 2.82 26.61
N ASN A 31 5.79 2.12 25.61
CA ASN A 31 7.25 2.04 25.43
C ASN A 31 7.74 2.46 24.04
N THR A 32 6.89 3.07 23.22
CA THR A 32 7.35 3.82 22.05
C THR A 32 7.83 5.19 22.53
N GLY A 33 9.13 5.34 22.74
CA GLY A 33 9.73 6.66 22.90
C GLY A 33 9.31 7.55 21.73
N ALA A 34 9.17 8.85 21.98
CA ALA A 34 8.91 9.82 20.92
C ALA A 34 9.95 9.61 19.81
N ALA A 35 9.51 9.29 18.60
CA ALA A 35 10.36 9.37 17.43
C ALA A 35 10.67 10.85 17.23
N HIS A 36 11.79 11.31 17.79
CA HIS A 36 12.31 12.64 17.52
C HIS A 36 12.58 12.69 16.02
N ALA A 37 11.79 13.48 15.30
CA ALA A 37 12.14 13.85 13.95
C ALA A 37 13.47 14.62 14.06
N GLU A 38 14.55 14.03 13.56
CA GLU A 38 15.65 14.86 13.06
C GLU A 38 14.99 15.88 12.11
N GLY A 39 15.27 17.17 12.35
CA GLY A 39 14.77 18.27 11.53
C GLY A 39 15.06 18.02 10.05
N PRO A 40 14.53 18.83 9.12
CA PRO A 40 14.71 18.59 7.69
C PRO A 40 16.21 18.56 7.35
N ALA A 41 16.78 17.36 7.34
CA ALA A 41 18.09 17.13 6.77
C ALA A 41 17.94 17.49 5.29
N PRO A 42 18.77 18.40 4.75
CA PRO A 42 18.78 18.61 3.31
C PRO A 42 19.00 17.24 2.66
N SER A 43 18.04 16.82 1.85
CA SER A 43 18.15 15.58 1.11
C SER A 43 19.34 15.74 0.16
N THR A 44 20.48 15.17 0.52
CA THR A 44 21.64 15.01 -0.37
C THR A 44 21.50 13.76 -1.24
N ALA A 45 20.29 13.21 -1.37
CA ALA A 45 19.95 12.39 -2.52
C ALA A 45 20.07 13.29 -3.76
N GLY A 46 21.28 13.33 -4.33
CA GLY A 46 21.60 14.11 -5.51
C GLY A 46 20.51 13.86 -6.55
N ALA A 47 19.95 14.94 -7.07
CA ALA A 47 19.05 14.85 -8.21
C ALA A 47 19.76 14.03 -9.28
N VAL A 48 19.16 12.90 -9.67
CA VAL A 48 19.62 12.16 -10.85
C VAL A 48 19.43 13.11 -12.03
N PRO A 49 20.50 13.56 -12.71
CA PRO A 49 20.36 14.47 -13.83
C PRO A 49 19.57 13.77 -14.92
N GLY A 50 18.37 14.27 -15.23
CA GLY A 50 17.50 13.71 -16.28
C GLY A 50 16.21 13.04 -15.82
N ALA A 51 15.86 13.05 -14.53
CA ALA A 51 14.50 12.69 -14.12
C ALA A 51 13.51 13.71 -14.70
N SER A 52 12.63 13.26 -15.60
CA SER A 52 11.55 14.08 -16.16
C SER A 52 10.73 14.69 -15.02
N SER A 53 10.59 16.02 -15.08
CA SER A 53 9.84 16.79 -14.09
C SER A 53 8.34 16.56 -14.28
N GLY A 54 7.80 15.54 -13.61
CA GLY A 54 6.36 15.36 -13.44
C GLY A 54 5.78 14.03 -13.94
N THR A 55 4.51 13.85 -13.62
CA THR A 55 3.67 12.71 -13.99
C THR A 55 3.32 12.76 -15.47
N VAL A 56 3.58 11.67 -16.19
CA VAL A 56 3.24 11.53 -17.60
C VAL A 56 2.12 10.50 -17.74
N TYR A 57 0.94 10.97 -18.15
CA TYR A 57 -0.20 10.13 -18.48
C TYR A 57 -0.11 9.65 -19.93
N THR A 58 -0.40 8.37 -20.17
CA THR A 58 -0.38 7.81 -21.54
C THR A 58 -1.61 8.21 -22.35
N GLY A 59 -2.67 8.68 -21.67
CA GLY A 59 -4.00 8.91 -22.23
C GLY A 59 -4.95 7.73 -22.04
N ASP A 60 -4.44 6.55 -21.69
CA ASP A 60 -5.26 5.37 -21.48
C ASP A 60 -5.99 5.39 -20.13
N THR A 61 -7.16 4.76 -20.10
CA THR A 61 -7.92 4.50 -18.88
C THR A 61 -8.40 3.06 -18.88
N ILE A 62 -7.98 2.30 -17.88
CA ILE A 62 -8.29 0.87 -17.73
C ILE A 62 -9.10 0.69 -16.46
N GLN A 63 -10.34 0.19 -16.58
CA GLN A 63 -11.26 0.04 -15.44
C GLN A 63 -11.42 1.34 -14.61
N GLY A 64 -11.50 2.49 -15.30
CA GLY A 64 -11.60 3.81 -14.66
C GLY A 64 -10.31 4.35 -14.02
N LYS A 65 -9.20 3.60 -14.05
CA LYS A 65 -7.89 4.04 -13.55
C LYS A 65 -7.05 4.58 -14.69
N LYS A 66 -6.46 5.77 -14.49
CA LYS A 66 -5.55 6.39 -15.47
C LYS A 66 -4.24 5.62 -15.53
N VAL A 67 -3.66 5.56 -16.73
CA VAL A 67 -2.35 4.94 -16.96
C VAL A 67 -1.26 6.01 -17.02
N VAL A 68 -0.14 5.75 -16.34
CA VAL A 68 1.05 6.62 -16.31
C VAL A 68 2.29 5.86 -16.76
N SER A 69 3.17 6.52 -17.52
CA SER A 69 4.51 6.01 -17.85
C SER A 69 5.60 6.60 -16.93
N THR A 70 5.27 7.68 -16.23
CA THR A 70 6.10 8.31 -15.20
C THR A 70 5.18 8.86 -14.13
N LEU A 71 5.54 8.69 -12.86
CA LEU A 71 4.74 9.14 -11.73
C LEU A 71 5.58 10.03 -10.82
N ASP A 72 5.16 11.29 -10.65
CA ASP A 72 5.60 12.16 -9.58
C ASP A 72 4.45 12.37 -8.59
N VAL A 73 4.64 11.87 -7.37
CA VAL A 73 3.65 12.02 -6.30
C VAL A 73 3.40 13.47 -5.92
N ALA A 74 4.29 14.41 -6.27
CA ALA A 74 4.09 15.84 -6.07
C ALA A 74 2.88 16.38 -6.86
N ASP A 75 2.58 15.82 -8.02
CA ASP A 75 1.50 16.28 -8.91
C ASP A 75 0.12 15.77 -8.51
N LEU A 76 0.06 14.78 -7.62
CA LEU A 76 -1.20 14.22 -7.16
C LEU A 76 -1.91 15.14 -6.16
N GLU A 77 -3.23 15.14 -6.16
CA GLU A 77 -4.03 15.90 -5.20
C GLU A 77 -3.77 15.44 -3.75
N PRO A 78 -3.39 16.33 -2.81
CA PRO A 78 -3.25 16.00 -1.40
C PRO A 78 -4.59 15.61 -0.75
N GLY A 79 -4.53 14.88 0.36
CA GLY A 79 -5.72 14.48 1.12
C GLY A 79 -6.54 13.38 0.45
N ARG A 80 -5.96 12.65 -0.53
CA ARG A 80 -6.68 11.64 -1.32
C ARG A 80 -5.86 10.39 -1.62
N THR A 81 -6.60 9.30 -1.86
CA THR A 81 -6.06 8.07 -2.44
C THR A 81 -6.27 8.07 -3.95
N HIS A 82 -5.19 7.83 -4.69
CA HIS A 82 -5.16 7.77 -6.15
C HIS A 82 -4.93 6.32 -6.59
N PHE A 83 -5.73 5.85 -7.54
CA PHE A 83 -5.61 4.53 -8.14
C PHE A 83 -5.18 4.66 -9.59
N LEU A 84 -4.01 4.10 -9.91
CA LEU A 84 -3.34 4.25 -11.19
C LEU A 84 -2.86 2.89 -11.70
N TYR A 85 -2.60 2.84 -12.99
CA TYR A 85 -1.76 1.82 -13.59
C TYR A 85 -0.45 2.44 -14.05
N PHE A 86 0.66 1.78 -13.77
CA PHE A 86 1.96 2.11 -14.34
C PHE A 86 2.20 1.27 -15.59
N GLN A 87 2.50 1.91 -16.72
CA GLN A 87 2.84 1.24 -17.97
C GLN A 87 4.25 0.65 -17.87
N GLY A 88 4.30 -0.68 -17.75
CA GLY A 88 5.53 -1.46 -17.75
C GLY A 88 6.04 -1.77 -19.15
N VAL A 89 6.66 -2.95 -19.32
CA VAL A 89 7.24 -3.37 -20.59
C VAL A 89 6.17 -3.74 -21.63
N GLN A 90 6.46 -3.47 -22.90
CA GLN A 90 5.64 -3.91 -24.02
C GLN A 90 5.86 -5.41 -24.29
N MET A 91 4.77 -6.15 -24.45
CA MET A 91 4.75 -7.54 -24.86
C MET A 91 4.96 -7.67 -26.38
N PRO A 92 5.37 -8.85 -26.88
CA PRO A 92 5.47 -9.13 -28.32
C PRO A 92 4.15 -8.93 -29.09
N THR A 93 3.02 -8.95 -28.40
CA THR A 93 1.69 -8.67 -28.96
C THR A 93 1.44 -7.18 -29.19
N GLY A 94 2.38 -6.30 -28.80
CA GLY A 94 2.25 -4.83 -28.88
C GLY A 94 1.53 -4.20 -27.68
N GLN A 95 0.92 -5.00 -26.80
CA GLN A 95 0.27 -4.52 -25.58
C GLN A 95 1.28 -4.32 -24.44
N TYR A 96 1.04 -3.38 -23.53
CA TYR A 96 1.87 -3.19 -22.34
C TYR A 96 1.37 -4.02 -21.15
N TRP A 97 2.30 -4.40 -20.26
CA TRP A 97 1.94 -4.81 -18.90
C TRP A 97 1.61 -3.59 -18.04
N TYR A 98 0.54 -3.66 -17.25
CA TYR A 98 0.08 -2.54 -16.43
C TYR A 98 0.13 -2.88 -14.94
N VAL A 99 1.11 -2.34 -14.22
CA VAL A 99 1.30 -2.57 -12.77
C VAL A 99 0.35 -1.70 -11.96
N SER A 100 -0.32 -2.28 -10.98
CA SER A 100 -1.26 -1.58 -10.10
C SER A 100 -0.49 -0.71 -9.10
N VAL A 101 -0.76 0.60 -9.13
CA VAL A 101 -0.16 1.58 -8.22
C VAL A 101 -1.25 2.32 -7.48
N THR A 102 -1.19 2.28 -6.15
CA THR A 102 -2.08 3.05 -5.28
C THR A 102 -1.26 4.06 -4.50
N VAL A 103 -1.66 5.33 -4.50
CA VAL A 103 -0.96 6.38 -3.75
C VAL A 103 -1.91 7.04 -2.77
N ALA A 104 -1.67 6.85 -1.47
CA ALA A 104 -2.29 7.61 -0.40
C ALA A 104 -1.43 8.86 -0.13
N LYS A 105 -1.87 10.02 -0.64
CA LYS A 105 -1.16 11.30 -0.43
C LYS A 105 -1.83 12.06 0.70
N GLY A 106 -1.10 12.21 1.81
CA GLY A 106 -1.56 12.95 2.98
C GLY A 106 -1.85 14.42 2.67
N ALA A 107 -2.79 15.02 3.42
CA ALA A 107 -3.11 16.44 3.32
C ALA A 107 -1.95 17.33 3.79
N LYS A 108 -1.08 16.80 4.66
CA LYS A 108 0.06 17.52 5.24
C LYS A 108 1.38 17.02 4.62
N PRO A 109 2.40 17.88 4.43
CA PRO A 109 3.72 17.44 4.01
C PRO A 109 4.35 16.44 4.99
N GLY A 110 5.18 15.52 4.49
CA GLY A 110 5.81 14.51 5.35
C GLY A 110 6.69 13.53 4.57
N LYS A 111 7.04 12.42 5.22
CA LYS A 111 7.91 11.38 4.64
C LYS A 111 7.19 10.64 3.51
N ARG A 112 7.96 10.04 2.61
CA ARG A 112 7.45 9.21 1.51
C ARG A 112 7.91 7.78 1.70
N VAL A 113 6.98 6.84 1.65
CA VAL A 113 7.21 5.39 1.82
C VAL A 113 6.63 4.65 0.63
N VAL A 114 7.35 3.61 0.18
CA VAL A 114 6.87 2.71 -0.88
C VAL A 114 6.73 1.30 -0.28
N LEU A 115 5.57 0.70 -0.48
CA LEU A 115 5.26 -0.69 -0.13
C LEU A 115 5.21 -1.50 -1.42
N VAL A 116 5.99 -2.57 -1.51
CA VAL A 116 6.04 -3.44 -2.69
C VAL A 116 5.67 -4.86 -2.28
N SER A 117 4.84 -5.52 -3.07
CA SER A 117 4.45 -6.92 -2.93
C SER A 117 4.23 -7.56 -4.31
N GLY A 118 4.03 -8.88 -4.35
CA GLY A 118 3.87 -9.61 -5.60
C GLY A 118 5.17 -9.65 -6.42
N VAL A 119 6.31 -9.74 -5.74
CA VAL A 119 7.63 -9.96 -6.37
C VAL A 119 7.69 -11.38 -6.92
N HIS A 120 7.27 -12.36 -6.12
CA HIS A 120 6.94 -13.69 -6.59
C HIS A 120 5.41 -13.87 -6.62
N GLY A 121 4.95 -14.74 -7.51
CA GLY A 121 3.53 -14.99 -7.76
C GLY A 121 2.82 -15.84 -6.71
N ASP A 122 3.57 -16.58 -5.91
CA ASP A 122 3.08 -17.48 -4.86
C ASP A 122 3.06 -16.84 -3.46
N GLU A 123 3.47 -15.57 -3.34
CA GLU A 123 3.60 -14.82 -2.07
C GLU A 123 2.37 -13.95 -1.75
N MET A 124 1.16 -14.54 -1.79
CA MET A 124 -0.11 -13.81 -1.65
C MET A 124 -0.32 -13.11 -0.30
N SER A 125 0.34 -13.59 0.77
CA SER A 125 0.25 -12.99 2.10
C SER A 125 0.78 -11.54 2.13
N SER A 126 1.85 -11.26 1.37
CA SER A 126 2.44 -9.92 1.27
C SER A 126 1.49 -8.96 0.53
N VAL A 127 0.87 -9.42 -0.55
CA VAL A 127 -0.11 -8.67 -1.35
C VAL A 127 -1.30 -8.29 -0.48
N HIS A 128 -1.86 -9.25 0.24
CA HIS A 128 -2.98 -9.02 1.17
C HIS A 128 -2.59 -8.05 2.30
N THR A 129 -1.38 -8.17 2.85
CA THR A 129 -0.89 -7.28 3.90
C THR A 129 -0.79 -5.84 3.41
N VAL A 130 -0.17 -5.60 2.25
CA VAL A 130 -0.05 -4.26 1.67
C VAL A 130 -1.43 -3.67 1.37
N GLN A 131 -2.34 -4.44 0.79
CA GLN A 131 -3.73 -4.01 0.55
C GLN A 131 -4.43 -3.65 1.87
N SER A 132 -4.27 -4.47 2.91
CA SER A 132 -4.87 -4.23 4.22
C SER A 132 -4.32 -2.97 4.89
N VAL A 133 -3.02 -2.69 4.77
CA VAL A 133 -2.41 -1.44 5.26
C VAL A 133 -2.99 -0.26 4.49
N MET A 134 -3.03 -0.30 3.16
CA MET A 134 -3.55 0.81 2.35
C MET A 134 -5.02 1.12 2.65
N ASN A 135 -5.84 0.10 2.97
CA ASN A 135 -7.25 0.27 3.34
C ASN A 135 -7.46 0.93 4.71
N GLN A 136 -6.44 0.95 5.58
CA GLN A 136 -6.49 1.59 6.89
C GLN A 136 -5.99 3.04 6.86
N LEU A 137 -5.38 3.48 5.76
CA LEU A 137 -4.86 4.83 5.63
C LEU A 137 -6.00 5.82 5.38
N ASP A 138 -6.00 6.92 6.15
CA ASP A 138 -6.83 8.09 5.89
C ASP A 138 -5.94 9.25 5.40
N PRO A 139 -5.89 9.51 4.08
CA PRO A 139 -5.12 10.61 3.52
C PRO A 139 -5.49 11.99 4.07
N GLY A 140 -6.73 12.19 4.56
CA GLY A 140 -7.16 13.47 5.14
C GLY A 140 -6.39 13.83 6.41
N GLU A 141 -6.01 12.83 7.20
CA GLU A 141 -5.31 13.00 8.47
C GLU A 141 -3.80 12.76 8.39
N MET A 142 -3.32 12.13 7.31
CA MET A 142 -1.92 11.76 7.10
C MET A 142 -0.99 12.96 6.81
N SER A 143 0.27 12.81 7.26
CA SER A 143 1.40 13.63 6.84
C SER A 143 2.35 12.81 5.97
N GLY A 144 2.57 13.22 4.73
CA GLY A 144 3.46 12.54 3.78
C GLY A 144 2.72 11.72 2.72
N THR A 145 3.34 10.65 2.24
CA THR A 145 2.78 9.84 1.14
C THR A 145 3.17 8.38 1.30
N VAL A 146 2.19 7.49 1.11
CA VAL A 146 2.44 6.05 0.98
C VAL A 146 2.02 5.61 -0.42
N MET A 147 2.96 5.01 -1.15
CA MET A 147 2.70 4.39 -2.44
C MET A 147 2.76 2.87 -2.30
N ALA A 148 1.79 2.15 -2.83
CA ALA A 148 1.76 0.70 -2.88
C ALA A 148 1.82 0.20 -4.33
N VAL A 149 2.68 -0.79 -4.55
CA VAL A 149 2.78 -1.56 -5.80
C VAL A 149 2.51 -3.02 -5.45
N THR A 150 1.35 -3.54 -5.86
CA THR A 150 0.86 -4.83 -5.33
C THR A 150 1.12 -6.03 -6.24
N ASP A 151 1.49 -5.78 -7.49
CA ASP A 151 1.63 -6.80 -8.52
C ASP A 151 2.84 -6.53 -9.42
N VAL A 152 4.00 -6.25 -8.82
CA VAL A 152 5.20 -5.84 -9.58
C VAL A 152 5.63 -6.87 -10.64
N SER A 153 5.52 -8.17 -10.32
CA SER A 153 5.81 -9.27 -11.25
C SER A 153 4.52 -9.86 -11.84
N ARG A 154 3.68 -9.01 -12.46
CA ARG A 154 2.37 -9.42 -12.99
C ARG A 154 2.30 -10.76 -13.72
N PRO A 155 3.25 -11.14 -14.60
CA PRO A 155 3.16 -12.41 -15.31
C PRO A 155 3.28 -13.65 -14.41
N ALA A 156 3.77 -13.49 -13.18
CA ALA A 156 3.90 -14.57 -12.21
C ALA A 156 2.65 -14.74 -11.32
N LEU A 157 1.79 -13.71 -11.21
CA LEU A 157 0.58 -13.69 -10.39
C LEU A 157 -0.64 -14.33 -11.07
#